data_AF-A0A940HKW6-F1
#
_entry.id   AF-A0A940HKW6-F1
#
_cell.length_a   1.000
_cell.length_b   1.000
_cell.length_c   1.000
_cell.angle_alpha   90.00
_cell.angle_beta   90.00
_cell.angle_gamma   90.00
#
_symmetry.space_group_name_H-M   'P 1'
#
loop_
_entity.id
_entity.type
_entity.pdbx_description
1 polymer ?
#
loop_
_entity_poly.entity_id
_entity_poly.type
_entity_poly.pdbx_seq_one_letter_code
_entity_poly.pdbx_strand_id
1 'polypeptide(L)'
;MQATSYSKNIASSLLAMLALIMLLTASCKKEATPVADNNKPPFYSLPQGNHPYDNQIVDFNKQYGSFILYKFDKGDYTWNLTSSFNLYATQPDESKVPDAMSFLFDYIFANYSENSLKKLLPYKIILAGGMYTLNPNVSGGLDTLWTSPVLVTNGFNFVTLAVADTITKMTPDTKKLLRANFNFYLWKRALSQQAIEYPPGFTTLINYSGANPGTYRDYGMLGMFPLFTANQSWWTPVEDMLYYVREITSKTSVQFANTYLTTAADPKGLIRKKYDMITSYYKTRYGLDLQAMGDAQ
;
A
#
# COMPACT_ATOMS: atom_id res chain seq x y z
N MET A 1 -2.84 -59.14 39.36
CA MET A 1 -2.63 -57.89 40.14
C MET A 1 -1.77 -56.82 39.44
N GLN A 2 -1.02 -57.11 38.37
CA GLN A 2 -0.17 -56.10 37.69
C GLN A 2 -0.92 -55.14 36.74
N ALA A 3 -1.98 -55.57 36.06
CA ALA A 3 -2.70 -54.73 35.08
C ALA A 3 -3.42 -53.51 35.70
N THR A 4 -3.91 -53.64 36.94
CA THR A 4 -4.61 -52.57 37.68
C THR A 4 -3.67 -51.51 38.26
N SER A 5 -2.39 -51.84 38.44
CA SER A 5 -1.36 -50.88 38.88
C SER A 5 -0.89 -50.02 37.70
N TYR A 6 -0.70 -50.65 36.54
CA TYR A 6 -0.26 -49.98 35.31
C TYR A 6 -1.27 -48.93 34.81
N SER A 7 -2.57 -49.23 34.85
CA SER A 7 -3.62 -48.28 34.42
C SER A 7 -3.74 -47.06 35.34
N LYS A 8 -3.53 -47.22 36.65
CA LYS A 8 -3.51 -46.10 37.62
C LYS A 8 -2.33 -45.16 37.39
N ASN A 9 -1.16 -45.70 37.06
CA ASN A 9 0.03 -44.90 36.79
C ASN A 9 -0.10 -44.09 35.48
N ILE A 10 -0.71 -44.68 34.44
CA ILE A 10 -0.99 -43.98 33.18
C ILE A 10 -2.02 -42.86 33.40
N ALA A 11 -3.10 -43.13 34.14
CA ALA A 11 -4.11 -42.13 34.47
C ALA A 11 -3.54 -40.97 35.31
N SER A 12 -2.66 -41.26 36.27
CA SER A 12 -1.98 -40.25 37.09
C SER A 12 -1.03 -39.38 36.25
N SER A 13 -0.29 -39.98 35.32
CA SER A 13 0.60 -39.25 34.39
C SER A 13 -0.18 -38.38 33.40
N LEU A 14 -1.32 -38.86 32.89
CA LEU A 14 -2.23 -38.07 32.05
C LEU A 14 -2.83 -36.88 32.80
N LEU A 15 -3.25 -37.06 34.05
CA LEU A 15 -3.75 -35.97 34.89
C LEU A 15 -2.68 -34.91 35.13
N ALA A 16 -1.45 -35.33 35.43
CA ALA A 16 -0.32 -34.42 35.62
C ALA A 16 0.01 -33.63 34.35
N MET A 17 -0.05 -34.29 33.18
CA MET A 17 0.19 -33.64 31.88
C MET A 17 -0.93 -32.63 31.55
N LEU A 18 -2.19 -32.97 31.83
CA LEU A 18 -3.33 -32.08 31.62
C LEU A 18 -3.28 -30.86 32.55
N ALA A 19 -2.87 -31.06 33.81
CA ALA A 19 -2.66 -29.97 34.76
C ALA A 19 -1.52 -29.02 34.33
N LEU A 20 -0.44 -29.57 33.76
CA LEU A 20 0.67 -28.77 33.24
C LEU A 20 0.25 -27.96 32.00
N ILE A 21 -0.56 -28.54 31.11
CA ILE A 21 -1.12 -27.83 29.94
C ILE A 21 -2.04 -26.68 30.41
N MET A 22 -2.90 -26.91 31.40
CA MET A 22 -3.76 -25.86 31.96
C MET A 22 -2.95 -24.72 32.59
N LEU A 23 -1.86 -25.04 33.31
CA LEU A 23 -0.94 -24.04 33.88
C LEU A 23 -0.21 -23.22 32.80
N LEU A 24 0.14 -23.82 31.67
CA LEU A 24 0.77 -23.12 30.54
C LEU A 24 -0.20 -22.21 29.78
N THR A 25 -1.50 -22.53 29.76
CA THR A 25 -2.52 -21.67 29.12
C THR A 25 -2.96 -20.47 29.95
N ALA A 26 -2.58 -20.40 31.24
CA ALA A 26 -2.91 -19.30 32.14
C ALA A 26 -2.04 -18.03 31.93
N SER A 27 -1.07 -18.07 31.01
CA SER A 27 -0.15 -16.95 30.76
C SER A 27 -0.66 -15.90 29.75
N CYS A 28 -1.87 -16.04 29.21
CA CYS A 28 -2.51 -14.96 28.46
C CYS A 28 -3.08 -13.92 29.44
N LYS A 29 -2.19 -13.15 30.10
CA LYS A 29 -2.60 -11.87 30.65
C LYS A 29 -2.96 -10.98 29.47
N LYS A 30 -4.20 -10.50 29.44
CA LYS A 30 -4.64 -9.48 28.50
C LYS A 30 -3.77 -8.24 28.78
N GLU A 31 -2.84 -7.94 27.89
CA GLU A 31 -2.07 -6.71 27.97
C GLU A 31 -3.05 -5.54 27.98
N ALA A 32 -2.75 -4.52 28.79
CA ALA A 32 -3.51 -3.28 28.76
C ALA A 32 -3.46 -2.75 27.32
N THR A 33 -4.61 -2.31 26.81
CA THR A 33 -4.66 -1.65 25.50
C THR A 33 -3.61 -0.55 25.50
N PRO A 34 -2.65 -0.54 24.56
CA PRO A 34 -1.63 0.50 24.51
C PRO A 34 -2.33 1.85 24.47
N VAL A 35 -2.10 2.65 25.51
CA VAL A 35 -2.60 4.01 25.56
C VAL A 35 -1.54 4.87 24.89
N ALA A 36 -1.95 5.72 23.96
CA ALA A 36 -1.03 6.69 23.37
C ALA A 36 -0.42 7.53 24.50
N ASP A 37 0.91 7.58 24.54
CA ASP A 37 1.62 8.46 25.45
C ASP A 37 1.49 9.89 24.91
N ASN A 38 0.43 10.57 25.34
CA ASN A 38 0.14 11.95 24.95
C ASN A 38 1.19 12.95 25.44
N ASN A 39 2.16 12.53 26.26
CA ASN A 39 3.26 13.36 26.74
C ASN A 39 4.51 13.25 25.84
N LYS A 40 4.54 12.34 24.86
CA LYS A 40 5.62 12.34 23.87
C LYS A 40 5.37 13.40 22.80
N PRO A 41 6.39 14.21 22.47
CA PRO A 41 6.27 15.14 21.36
C PRO A 41 5.97 14.36 20.07
N PRO A 42 5.20 14.93 19.13
CA PRO A 42 5.00 14.32 17.83
C PRO A 42 6.36 14.05 17.17
N PHE A 43 6.45 12.93 16.42
CA PHE A 43 7.69 12.52 15.75
C PHE A 43 8.25 13.59 14.80
N TYR A 44 7.39 14.49 14.31
CA TYR A 44 7.76 15.60 13.45
C TYR A 44 7.22 16.91 14.02
N SER A 45 8.01 17.97 13.87
CA SER A 45 7.58 19.33 14.19
C SER A 45 6.99 19.98 12.95
N LEU A 46 5.84 20.64 13.11
CA LEU A 46 5.23 21.48 12.07
C LEU A 46 5.12 22.93 12.59
N PRO A 47 5.36 23.95 11.76
CA PRO A 47 5.79 23.86 10.35
C PRO A 47 7.21 23.29 10.19
N GLN A 48 7.55 22.78 9.00
CA GLN A 48 8.89 22.23 8.71
C GLN A 48 9.89 23.32 8.32
N GLY A 49 9.40 24.47 7.85
CA GLY A 49 10.19 25.63 7.50
C GLY A 49 9.43 26.93 7.70
N ASN A 50 9.74 27.90 6.85
CA ASN A 50 9.11 29.22 6.82
C ASN A 50 8.65 29.55 5.40
N HIS A 51 7.92 28.61 4.78
CA HIS A 51 7.39 28.76 3.43
C HIS A 51 5.88 28.97 3.44
N PRO A 52 5.30 29.63 2.42
CA PRO A 52 3.85 29.80 2.33
C PRO A 52 3.06 28.47 2.37
N TYR A 53 3.63 27.39 1.83
CA TYR A 53 3.00 26.07 1.79
C TYR A 53 3.02 25.31 3.12
N ASP A 54 3.82 25.75 4.11
CA ASP A 54 3.85 25.12 5.44
C ASP A 54 2.48 25.20 6.13
N ASN A 55 1.72 26.28 5.92
CA ASN A 55 0.37 26.42 6.48
C ASN A 55 -0.58 25.32 5.98
N GLN A 56 -0.52 24.99 4.69
CA GLN A 56 -1.32 23.92 4.10
C GLN A 56 -0.90 22.55 4.64
N ILE A 57 0.40 22.32 4.89
CA ILE A 57 0.89 21.07 5.53
C ILE A 57 0.37 20.97 6.97
N VAL A 58 0.42 22.07 7.74
CA VAL A 58 -0.09 22.14 9.10
C VAL A 58 -1.60 21.83 9.13
N ASP A 59 -2.37 22.44 8.26
CA ASP A 59 -3.83 22.25 8.24
C ASP A 59 -4.22 20.85 7.76
N PHE A 60 -3.48 20.28 6.80
CA PHE A 60 -3.64 18.88 6.41
C PHE A 60 -3.40 17.94 7.59
N ASN A 61 -2.36 18.18 8.40
CA ASN A 61 -2.10 17.39 9.60
C ASN A 61 -3.21 17.53 10.64
N LYS A 62 -3.70 18.74 10.91
CA LYS A 62 -4.84 18.95 11.82
C LYS A 62 -6.09 18.21 11.35
N GLN A 63 -6.35 18.19 10.04
CA GLN A 63 -7.55 17.59 9.47
C GLN A 63 -7.49 16.05 9.44
N TYR A 64 -6.35 15.48 9.08
CA TYR A 64 -6.22 14.04 8.78
C TYR A 64 -5.32 13.26 9.73
N GLY A 65 -4.54 13.92 10.58
CA GLY A 65 -3.52 13.28 11.43
C GLY A 65 -2.32 12.71 10.66
N SER A 66 -2.28 12.89 9.33
CA SER A 66 -1.16 12.48 8.47
C SER A 66 -0.17 13.63 8.33
N PHE A 67 1.12 13.33 8.30
CA PHE A 67 2.17 14.29 7.98
C PHE A 67 2.43 14.31 6.47
N ILE A 68 2.70 15.49 5.90
CA ILE A 68 3.35 15.63 4.59
C ILE A 68 4.75 16.14 4.88
N LEU A 69 5.79 15.39 4.51
CA LEU A 69 7.18 15.67 4.84
C LEU A 69 7.96 16.02 3.59
N TYR A 70 8.55 17.21 3.54
CA TYR A 70 9.57 17.59 2.55
C TYR A 70 10.96 17.71 3.19
N LYS A 71 11.04 17.68 4.53
CA LYS A 71 12.25 17.43 5.30
C LYS A 71 12.11 16.09 6.02
N PHE A 72 12.96 15.14 5.68
CA PHE A 72 12.89 13.77 6.20
C PHE A 72 14.28 13.17 6.38
N ASP A 73 14.41 12.16 7.22
CA ASP A 73 15.65 11.43 7.42
C ASP A 73 15.62 10.07 6.73
N LYS A 74 16.78 9.41 6.64
CA LYS A 74 16.89 8.06 6.07
C LYS A 74 15.87 7.09 6.66
N GLY A 75 15.68 7.15 7.98
CA GLY A 75 14.76 6.27 8.69
C GLY A 75 13.30 6.43 8.24
N ASP A 76 12.93 7.56 7.64
CA ASP A 76 11.56 7.81 7.25
C ASP A 76 11.08 6.98 6.06
N TYR A 77 11.98 6.71 5.12
CA TYR A 77 11.66 6.00 3.88
C TYR A 77 12.30 4.60 3.79
N THR A 78 13.18 4.21 4.72
CA THR A 78 13.82 2.88 4.67
C THR A 78 13.15 1.83 5.54
N TRP A 79 12.55 2.17 6.69
CA TRP A 79 12.10 1.17 7.66
C TRP A 79 10.68 0.65 7.40
N ASN A 80 10.53 -0.67 7.44
CA ASN A 80 9.27 -1.39 7.48
C ASN A 80 9.22 -2.24 8.77
N LEU A 81 8.07 -2.83 9.11
CA LEU A 81 7.88 -3.55 10.38
C LEU A 81 8.93 -4.65 10.64
N THR A 82 9.30 -5.38 9.59
CA THR A 82 10.21 -6.54 9.70
C THR A 82 11.35 -6.50 8.68
N SER A 83 11.53 -5.37 8.00
CA SER A 83 12.53 -5.24 6.93
C SER A 83 12.92 -3.79 6.70
N SER A 84 13.97 -3.58 5.92
CA SER A 84 14.37 -2.26 5.44
C SER A 84 14.50 -2.26 3.92
N PHE A 85 14.10 -1.17 3.29
CA PHE A 85 14.30 -0.96 1.87
C PHE A 85 15.73 -0.50 1.58
N ASN A 86 16.35 -1.08 0.55
CA ASN A 86 17.65 -0.65 0.05
C ASN A 86 17.50 0.52 -0.94
N LEU A 87 16.97 1.64 -0.44
CA LEU A 87 16.64 2.82 -1.22
C LEU A 87 17.42 4.04 -0.72
N TYR A 88 17.60 5.02 -1.60
CA TYR A 88 18.10 6.35 -1.27
C TYR A 88 17.15 7.39 -1.87
N ALA A 89 16.63 8.27 -1.01
CA ALA A 89 15.77 9.38 -1.43
C ALA A 89 16.52 10.70 -1.23
N THR A 90 16.44 11.60 -2.21
CA THR A 90 17.02 12.95 -2.10
C THR A 90 16.01 13.91 -1.50
N GLN A 91 16.49 14.86 -0.68
CA GLN A 91 15.67 16.00 -0.29
C GLN A 91 15.19 16.72 -1.57
N PRO A 92 13.94 17.18 -1.62
CA PRO A 92 13.45 17.98 -2.73
C PRO A 92 14.12 19.36 -2.73
N ASP A 93 14.21 19.98 -3.90
CA ASP A 93 14.36 21.42 -3.99
C ASP A 93 13.11 22.07 -3.36
N GLU A 94 13.29 22.84 -2.28
CA GLU A 94 12.19 23.47 -1.54
C GLU A 94 11.34 24.41 -2.42
N SER A 95 11.87 24.90 -3.54
CA SER A 95 11.12 25.69 -4.54
C SER A 95 10.16 24.84 -5.39
N LYS A 96 10.34 23.51 -5.43
CA LYS A 96 9.52 22.54 -6.17
C LYS A 96 8.49 21.82 -5.31
N VAL A 97 8.56 21.97 -3.99
CA VAL A 97 7.56 21.43 -3.05
C VAL A 97 6.12 21.88 -3.40
N PRO A 98 5.86 23.14 -3.78
CA PRO A 98 4.52 23.55 -4.22
C PRO A 98 3.97 22.71 -5.38
N ASP A 99 4.80 22.38 -6.37
CA ASP A 99 4.37 21.59 -7.53
C ASP A 99 3.98 20.15 -7.13
N ALA A 100 4.76 19.55 -6.23
CA ALA A 100 4.47 18.23 -5.68
C ALA A 100 3.20 18.24 -4.82
N MET A 101 2.98 19.32 -4.05
CA MET A 101 1.76 19.51 -3.27
C MET A 101 0.53 19.68 -4.16
N SER A 102 0.57 20.53 -5.19
CA SER A 102 -0.53 20.66 -6.15
C SER A 102 -0.89 19.32 -6.79
N PHE A 103 0.11 18.49 -7.11
CA PHE A 103 -0.19 17.13 -7.57
C PHE A 103 -0.91 16.28 -6.51
N LEU A 104 -0.47 16.28 -5.25
CA LEU A 104 -1.16 15.56 -4.19
C LEU A 104 -2.60 16.05 -4.00
N PHE A 105 -2.79 17.36 -3.83
CA PHE A 105 -4.10 17.91 -3.48
C PHE A 105 -5.06 17.92 -4.68
N ASP A 106 -4.60 18.42 -5.83
CA ASP A 106 -5.48 18.69 -6.97
C ASP A 106 -5.66 17.47 -7.87
N TYR A 107 -4.63 16.61 -7.98
CA TYR A 107 -4.69 15.43 -8.86
C TYR A 107 -5.01 14.14 -8.13
N ILE A 108 -4.62 13.99 -6.86
CA ILE A 108 -4.87 12.77 -6.10
C ILE A 108 -6.06 13.00 -5.16
N PHE A 109 -5.92 13.83 -4.13
CA PHE A 109 -6.87 13.93 -3.02
C PHE A 109 -8.22 14.55 -3.41
N ALA A 110 -8.27 15.39 -4.44
CA ALA A 110 -9.54 15.89 -5.00
C ALA A 110 -10.49 14.77 -5.43
N ASN A 111 -9.98 13.56 -5.71
CA ASN A 111 -10.78 12.39 -6.07
C ASN A 111 -11.32 11.60 -4.87
N TYR A 112 -10.95 11.98 -3.64
CA TYR A 112 -11.30 11.26 -2.42
C TYR A 112 -12.18 12.11 -1.51
N SER A 113 -13.20 11.48 -0.90
CA SER A 113 -13.92 12.12 0.20
C SER A 113 -13.04 12.22 1.45
N GLU A 114 -13.35 13.18 2.33
CA GLU A 114 -12.65 13.33 3.61
C GLU A 114 -12.66 12.03 4.44
N ASN A 115 -13.79 11.32 4.48
CA ASN A 115 -13.92 10.05 5.20
C ASN A 115 -13.03 8.96 4.60
N SER A 116 -12.93 8.91 3.27
CA SER A 116 -12.05 7.96 2.60
C SER A 116 -10.58 8.29 2.84
N LEU A 117 -10.20 9.58 2.81
CA LEU A 117 -8.84 10.03 3.12
C LEU A 117 -8.44 9.67 4.56
N LYS A 118 -9.28 9.96 5.56
CA LYS A 118 -9.02 9.57 6.97
C LYS A 118 -8.77 8.08 7.15
N LYS A 119 -9.34 7.25 6.26
CA LYS A 119 -9.18 5.78 6.29
C LYS A 119 -7.92 5.31 5.56
N LEU A 120 -7.59 5.94 4.43
CA LEU A 120 -6.53 5.49 3.52
C LEU A 120 -5.17 6.10 3.83
N LEU A 121 -5.13 7.34 4.32
CA LEU A 121 -3.90 8.10 4.45
C LEU A 121 -2.88 7.39 5.35
N PRO A 122 -1.59 7.44 4.98
CA PRO A 122 -0.52 6.97 5.82
C PRO A 122 -0.34 7.85 7.06
N TYR A 123 0.50 7.40 7.99
CA TYR A 123 0.96 8.30 9.04
C TYR A 123 1.78 9.46 8.45
N LYS A 124 2.52 9.19 7.37
CA LYS A 124 3.28 10.21 6.64
C LYS A 124 3.31 10.00 5.12
N ILE A 125 3.28 11.09 4.38
CA ILE A 125 3.56 11.15 2.96
C ILE A 125 4.88 11.89 2.79
N ILE A 126 5.83 11.32 2.07
CA ILE A 126 7.15 11.90 1.87
C ILE A 126 7.23 12.48 0.45
N LEU A 127 7.61 13.75 0.34
CA LEU A 127 7.89 14.46 -0.91
C LEU A 127 9.40 14.44 -1.13
N ALA A 128 9.89 13.49 -1.93
CA ALA A 128 11.31 13.39 -2.26
C ALA A 128 11.58 13.98 -3.65
N GLY A 129 12.75 14.59 -3.81
CA GLY A 129 13.20 15.12 -5.11
C GLY A 129 13.32 14.00 -6.15
N GLY A 130 13.95 12.90 -5.73
CA GLY A 130 14.09 11.63 -6.44
C GLY A 130 14.31 10.47 -5.46
N MET A 131 14.18 9.24 -5.94
CA MET A 131 14.50 8.04 -5.15
C MET A 131 15.07 6.94 -6.02
N TYR A 132 16.01 6.17 -5.47
CA TYR A 132 16.83 5.25 -6.23
C TYR A 132 17.10 3.96 -5.45
N THR A 133 17.17 2.84 -6.15
CA THR A 133 17.62 1.55 -5.58
C THR A 133 19.13 1.55 -5.44
N LEU A 134 19.62 1.17 -4.26
CA LEU A 134 21.06 1.04 -4.01
C LEU A 134 21.56 -0.33 -4.46
N ASN A 135 22.74 -0.36 -5.09
CA ASN A 135 23.43 -1.60 -5.44
C ASN A 135 24.43 -1.97 -4.33
N PRO A 136 24.22 -3.07 -3.58
CA PRO A 136 25.11 -3.46 -2.48
C PRO A 136 26.50 -3.89 -2.96
N ASN A 137 26.69 -4.13 -4.27
CA ASN A 137 27.98 -4.53 -4.85
C ASN A 137 28.89 -3.33 -5.20
N VAL A 138 28.45 -2.09 -4.95
CA VAL A 138 29.24 -0.88 -5.21
C VAL A 138 29.71 -0.26 -3.89
N SER A 139 31.04 -0.27 -3.68
CA SER A 139 31.72 0.41 -2.58
C SER A 139 31.39 1.90 -2.60
N GLY A 140 30.80 2.43 -1.53
CA GLY A 140 30.31 3.82 -1.45
C GLY A 140 28.82 4.00 -1.70
N GLY A 141 28.09 2.92 -2.05
CA GLY A 141 26.64 2.82 -1.92
C GLY A 141 25.80 3.50 -3.00
N LEU A 142 26.39 4.21 -3.97
CA LEU A 142 25.67 4.82 -5.10
C LEU A 142 26.24 4.31 -6.42
N ASP A 143 25.57 3.33 -7.02
CA ASP A 143 25.81 2.95 -8.41
C ASP A 143 25.01 3.90 -9.31
N THR A 144 25.63 4.96 -9.79
CA THR A 144 24.98 5.97 -10.65
C THR A 144 24.53 5.42 -12.01
N LEU A 145 24.88 4.18 -12.36
CA LEU A 145 24.51 3.52 -13.62
C LEU A 145 23.32 2.54 -13.45
N TRP A 146 23.05 2.04 -12.23
CA TRP A 146 21.97 1.08 -11.93
C TRP A 146 20.75 1.66 -11.19
N THR A 147 20.77 2.95 -10.92
CA THR A 147 19.73 3.64 -10.14
C THR A 147 18.49 3.94 -11.00
N SER A 148 17.65 2.92 -11.20
CA SER A 148 16.32 3.14 -11.78
C SER A 148 15.50 4.03 -10.82
N PRO A 149 14.94 5.16 -11.29
CA PRO A 149 14.17 6.05 -10.44
C PRO A 149 12.90 5.34 -9.95
N VAL A 150 12.73 5.27 -8.63
CA VAL A 150 11.49 4.80 -8.01
C VAL A 150 10.58 6.00 -7.85
N LEU A 151 9.50 6.07 -8.63
CA LEU A 151 8.63 7.25 -8.66
C LEU A 151 7.69 7.32 -7.45
N VAL A 152 7.23 6.16 -6.99
CA VAL A 152 6.39 6.02 -5.80
C VAL A 152 6.77 4.73 -5.08
N THR A 153 6.80 4.76 -3.74
CA THR A 153 6.91 3.56 -2.91
C THR A 153 6.02 3.68 -1.67
N ASN A 154 5.84 2.58 -0.95
CA ASN A 154 5.23 2.58 0.38
C ASN A 154 6.02 1.72 1.37
N GLY A 155 5.98 2.10 2.64
CA GLY A 155 6.26 1.21 3.76
C GLY A 155 5.00 0.89 4.54
N PHE A 156 5.15 0.40 5.76
CA PHE A 156 4.01 0.17 6.64
C PHE A 156 3.25 1.47 6.94
N ASN A 157 3.95 2.53 7.34
CA ASN A 157 3.33 3.78 7.81
C ASN A 157 3.53 4.98 6.87
N PHE A 158 4.12 4.76 5.69
CA PHE A 158 4.41 5.85 4.75
C PHE A 158 4.11 5.53 3.29
N VAL A 159 3.92 6.57 2.50
CA VAL A 159 3.99 6.56 1.03
C VAL A 159 4.94 7.68 0.60
N THR A 160 5.84 7.42 -0.35
CA THR A 160 6.77 8.44 -0.88
C THR A 160 6.40 8.78 -2.31
N LEU A 161 6.20 10.06 -2.60
CA LEU A 161 6.20 10.63 -3.94
C LEU A 161 7.61 11.14 -4.24
N ALA A 162 8.34 10.43 -5.08
CA ALA A 162 9.77 10.63 -5.29
C ALA A 162 10.09 11.30 -6.64
N VAL A 163 9.33 12.34 -6.94
CA VAL A 163 9.42 13.07 -8.22
C VAL A 163 9.26 14.57 -8.05
N ALA A 164 9.38 15.10 -6.83
CA ALA A 164 9.09 16.52 -6.56
C ALA A 164 9.88 17.45 -7.48
N ASP A 165 11.16 17.15 -7.75
CA ASP A 165 12.03 18.00 -8.59
C ASP A 165 11.75 17.89 -10.08
N THR A 166 10.99 16.88 -10.51
CA THR A 166 10.77 16.55 -11.93
C THR A 166 9.30 16.57 -12.36
N ILE A 167 8.36 16.76 -11.43
CA ILE A 167 6.94 16.65 -11.70
C ILE A 167 6.41 17.65 -12.73
N THR A 168 7.00 18.84 -12.80
CA THR A 168 6.66 19.89 -13.78
C THR A 168 7.09 19.55 -15.20
N LYS A 169 8.05 18.64 -15.36
CA LYS A 169 8.56 18.17 -16.66
C LYS A 169 7.71 17.03 -17.24
N MET A 170 6.75 16.50 -16.47
CA MET A 170 5.92 15.37 -16.88
C MET A 170 4.80 15.81 -17.82
N THR A 171 4.57 15.00 -18.86
CA THR A 171 3.38 15.12 -19.71
C THR A 171 2.10 14.78 -18.93
N PRO A 172 0.92 15.19 -19.42
CA PRO A 172 -0.36 14.81 -18.81
C PRO A 172 -0.51 13.28 -18.64
N ASP A 173 -0.13 12.49 -19.65
CA ASP A 173 -0.19 11.03 -19.58
C ASP A 173 0.74 10.45 -18.51
N THR A 174 1.94 11.01 -18.34
CA THR A 174 2.86 10.61 -17.28
C THR A 174 2.32 10.97 -15.90
N LYS A 175 1.71 12.14 -15.72
CA LYS A 175 1.05 12.54 -14.45
C LYS A 175 -0.12 11.63 -14.13
N LYS A 176 -0.91 11.24 -15.14
CA LYS A 176 -2.01 10.28 -15.01
C LYS A 176 -1.50 8.90 -14.55
N LEU A 177 -0.41 8.40 -15.13
CA LEU A 177 0.21 7.15 -14.69
C LEU A 177 0.80 7.27 -13.27
N LEU A 178 1.42 8.40 -12.95
CA LEU A 178 1.94 8.69 -11.61
C LEU A 178 0.82 8.67 -10.56
N ARG A 179 -0.35 9.26 -10.86
CA ARG A 179 -1.53 9.23 -9.99
C ARG A 179 -2.00 7.80 -9.75
N ALA A 180 -2.08 7.00 -10.82
CA ALA A 180 -2.46 5.59 -10.74
C ALA A 180 -1.49 4.78 -9.86
N ASN A 181 -0.18 5.05 -9.99
CA ASN A 181 0.85 4.43 -9.16
C ASN A 181 0.76 4.90 -7.70
N PHE A 182 0.47 6.18 -7.46
CA PHE A 182 0.24 6.67 -6.10
C PHE A 182 -0.93 5.96 -5.44
N ASN A 183 -2.07 5.85 -6.13
CA ASN A 183 -3.22 5.10 -5.66
C ASN A 183 -2.87 3.63 -5.38
N PHE A 184 -2.12 2.98 -6.27
CA PHE A 184 -1.65 1.61 -6.07
C PHE A 184 -0.90 1.45 -4.74
N TYR A 185 0.10 2.30 -4.47
CA TYR A 185 0.92 2.19 -3.27
C TYR A 185 0.19 2.62 -1.99
N LEU A 186 -0.70 3.61 -2.08
CA LEU A 186 -1.58 4.02 -0.99
C LEU A 186 -2.52 2.87 -0.58
N TRP A 187 -3.15 2.22 -1.56
CA TRP A 187 -4.07 1.11 -1.32
C TRP A 187 -3.35 -0.16 -0.88
N LYS A 188 -2.15 -0.45 -1.44
CA LYS A 188 -1.31 -1.57 -1.02
C LYS A 188 -1.05 -1.54 0.47
N ARG A 189 -0.67 -0.36 0.97
CA ARG A 189 -0.50 -0.11 2.40
C ARG A 189 -1.82 -0.25 3.16
N ALA A 190 -2.89 0.38 2.70
CA ALA A 190 -4.17 0.37 3.42
C ALA A 190 -4.73 -1.06 3.56
N LEU A 191 -4.58 -1.92 2.55
CA LEU A 191 -4.92 -3.34 2.61
C LEU A 191 -4.02 -4.11 3.59
N SER A 192 -2.70 -3.88 3.55
CA SER A 192 -1.77 -4.60 4.44
C SER A 192 -1.99 -4.26 5.91
N GLN A 193 -2.51 -3.06 6.20
CA GLN A 193 -2.92 -2.63 7.53
C GLN A 193 -4.37 -2.97 7.89
N GLN A 194 -5.12 -3.61 6.98
CA GLN A 194 -6.55 -3.89 7.15
C GLN A 194 -7.39 -2.62 7.37
N ALA A 195 -6.89 -1.45 6.95
CA ALA A 195 -7.65 -0.20 6.95
C ALA A 195 -8.75 -0.25 5.89
N ILE A 196 -8.54 -1.01 4.81
CA ILE A 196 -9.57 -1.44 3.87
C ILE A 196 -9.49 -2.95 3.69
N GLU A 197 -10.59 -3.54 3.24
CA GLU A 197 -10.76 -4.97 3.06
C GLU A 197 -10.99 -5.30 1.58
N TYR A 198 -10.74 -6.54 1.18
CA TYR A 198 -11.13 -7.03 -0.14
C TYR A 198 -12.67 -7.08 -0.28
N PRO A 199 -13.20 -6.96 -1.51
CA PRO A 199 -14.58 -7.33 -1.77
C PRO A 199 -14.84 -8.79 -1.35
N PRO A 200 -15.98 -9.11 -0.74
CA PRO A 200 -16.32 -10.47 -0.35
C PRO A 200 -16.18 -11.46 -1.51
N GLY A 201 -15.43 -12.55 -1.29
CA GLY A 201 -15.18 -13.59 -2.29
C GLY A 201 -14.13 -13.25 -3.36
N PHE A 202 -13.52 -12.05 -3.36
CA PHE A 202 -12.51 -11.68 -4.34
C PHE A 202 -11.30 -12.61 -4.31
N THR A 203 -10.77 -12.88 -3.12
CA THR A 203 -9.55 -13.68 -2.91
C THR A 203 -9.74 -15.17 -3.23
N THR A 204 -10.98 -15.64 -3.32
CA THR A 204 -11.34 -17.04 -3.59
C THR A 204 -11.97 -17.25 -4.96
N LEU A 205 -12.16 -16.17 -5.75
CA LEU A 205 -12.83 -16.24 -7.05
C LEU A 205 -12.05 -17.10 -8.06
N ILE A 206 -10.72 -17.15 -7.93
CA ILE A 206 -9.82 -17.87 -8.82
C ILE A 206 -8.78 -18.64 -8.02
N ASN A 207 -8.17 -19.64 -8.66
CA ASN A 207 -6.97 -20.27 -8.15
C ASN A 207 -5.72 -19.48 -8.56
N TYR A 208 -5.22 -18.64 -7.66
CA TYR A 208 -4.01 -17.84 -7.86
C TYR A 208 -2.75 -18.67 -8.11
N SER A 209 -2.67 -19.92 -7.63
CA SER A 209 -1.50 -20.77 -7.86
C SER A 209 -1.43 -21.30 -9.30
N GLY A 210 -2.52 -21.21 -10.07
CA GLY A 210 -2.59 -21.65 -11.45
C GLY A 210 -2.22 -20.57 -12.48
N ALA A 211 -2.13 -19.31 -12.04
CA ALA A 211 -1.79 -18.19 -12.91
C ALA A 211 -0.27 -18.12 -13.15
N ASN A 212 0.12 -17.76 -14.36
CA ASN A 212 1.51 -17.52 -14.75
C ASN A 212 1.58 -16.40 -15.81
N PRO A 213 2.79 -15.92 -16.21
CA PRO A 213 2.91 -14.81 -17.15
C PRO A 213 2.18 -14.99 -18.49
N GLY A 214 2.01 -16.24 -18.94
CA GLY A 214 1.30 -16.55 -20.18
C GLY A 214 -0.21 -16.75 -20.02
N THR A 215 -0.70 -17.04 -18.82
CA THR A 215 -2.11 -17.45 -18.59
C THR A 215 -2.90 -16.54 -17.66
N TYR A 216 -2.27 -15.56 -17.00
CA TYR A 216 -2.93 -14.72 -15.98
C TYR A 216 -4.23 -14.04 -16.44
N ARG A 217 -4.35 -13.71 -17.74
CA ARG A 217 -5.60 -13.21 -18.35
C ARG A 217 -6.73 -14.22 -18.32
N ASP A 218 -6.45 -15.51 -18.46
CA ASP A 218 -7.45 -16.60 -18.37
C ASP A 218 -8.01 -16.77 -16.95
N TYR A 219 -7.32 -16.21 -15.96
CA TYR A 219 -7.73 -16.09 -14.56
C TYR A 219 -8.33 -14.71 -14.25
N GLY A 220 -8.59 -13.88 -15.27
CA GLY A 220 -9.18 -12.55 -15.13
C GLY A 220 -8.29 -11.59 -14.35
N MET A 221 -6.96 -11.66 -14.48
CA MET A 221 -6.04 -10.66 -13.91
C MET A 221 -5.69 -9.60 -14.96
N LEU A 222 -5.52 -8.33 -14.56
CA LEU A 222 -5.27 -7.19 -15.48
C LEU A 222 -3.81 -6.86 -15.76
N GLY A 223 -2.87 -7.38 -14.99
CA GLY A 223 -1.46 -7.11 -15.24
C GLY A 223 -0.53 -7.93 -14.38
N MET A 224 0.76 -7.71 -14.63
CA MET A 224 1.88 -8.13 -13.81
C MET A 224 2.72 -6.88 -13.52
N PHE A 225 3.17 -6.67 -12.28
CA PHE A 225 3.94 -5.46 -11.92
C PHE A 225 5.41 -5.76 -12.13
N PRO A 226 6.05 -5.20 -13.18
CA PRO A 226 7.45 -5.46 -13.44
C PRO A 226 8.24 -4.35 -12.76
N LEU A 227 8.21 -4.28 -11.44
CA LEU A 227 9.16 -3.45 -10.73
C LEU A 227 9.86 -4.33 -9.71
N PHE A 228 11.00 -4.85 -10.19
CA PHE A 228 12.09 -5.45 -9.44
C PHE A 228 11.93 -6.94 -9.09
N THR A 229 12.64 -7.74 -9.90
CA THR A 229 13.05 -9.15 -9.71
C THR A 229 12.12 -10.25 -10.25
N ALA A 230 12.71 -11.10 -11.09
CA ALA A 230 12.06 -12.16 -11.87
C ALA A 230 11.61 -13.39 -11.06
N ASN A 231 11.74 -13.39 -9.73
CA ASN A 231 11.72 -14.62 -8.93
C ASN A 231 10.77 -14.63 -7.70
N GLN A 232 9.67 -13.88 -7.71
CA GLN A 232 8.63 -14.08 -6.68
C GLN A 232 7.29 -14.47 -7.29
N SER A 233 6.50 -15.22 -6.54
CA SER A 233 5.15 -15.62 -6.90
C SER A 233 4.21 -14.41 -6.83
N TRP A 234 4.26 -13.55 -7.84
CA TRP A 234 3.54 -12.27 -7.91
C TRP A 234 2.02 -12.40 -8.18
N TRP A 235 1.50 -13.62 -8.16
CA TRP A 235 0.10 -13.93 -8.41
C TRP A 235 -0.65 -14.00 -7.09
N THR A 236 -0.81 -12.86 -6.44
CA THR A 236 -1.49 -12.77 -5.14
C THR A 236 -2.79 -11.98 -5.27
N PRO A 237 -3.75 -12.20 -4.36
CA PRO A 237 -4.96 -11.38 -4.35
C PRO A 237 -4.68 -9.89 -4.17
N VAL A 238 -3.63 -9.52 -3.43
CA VAL A 238 -3.27 -8.11 -3.24
C VAL A 238 -2.84 -7.47 -4.55
N GLU A 239 -1.91 -8.09 -5.28
CA GLU A 239 -1.42 -7.54 -6.55
C GLU A 239 -2.53 -7.49 -7.59
N ASP A 240 -3.35 -8.54 -7.70
CA ASP A 240 -4.51 -8.58 -8.59
C ASP A 240 -5.48 -7.43 -8.32
N MET A 241 -5.87 -7.24 -7.06
CA MET A 241 -6.78 -6.16 -6.68
C MET A 241 -6.19 -4.78 -7.02
N LEU A 242 -4.92 -4.55 -6.70
CA LEU A 242 -4.27 -3.27 -6.94
C LEU A 242 -4.12 -2.97 -8.43
N TYR A 243 -3.98 -3.99 -9.26
CA TYR A 243 -4.06 -3.87 -10.71
C TYR A 243 -5.39 -3.33 -11.20
N TYR A 244 -6.49 -3.86 -10.68
CA TYR A 244 -7.82 -3.31 -10.96
C TYR A 244 -7.92 -1.85 -10.51
N VAL A 245 -7.49 -1.52 -9.28
CA VAL A 245 -7.53 -0.12 -8.80
C VAL A 245 -6.73 0.80 -9.72
N ARG A 246 -5.51 0.40 -10.13
CA ARG A 246 -4.66 1.18 -11.03
C ARG A 246 -5.32 1.38 -12.39
N GLU A 247 -5.81 0.32 -13.01
CA GLU A 247 -6.39 0.39 -14.36
C GLU A 247 -7.74 1.13 -14.37
N ILE A 248 -8.60 0.92 -13.37
CA ILE A 248 -9.89 1.62 -13.25
C ILE A 248 -9.68 3.11 -13.04
N THR A 249 -8.76 3.51 -12.13
CA THR A 249 -8.51 4.94 -11.83
C THR A 249 -7.67 5.67 -12.88
N SER A 250 -7.21 4.97 -13.92
CA SER A 250 -6.41 5.52 -15.03
C SER A 250 -7.05 5.34 -16.41
N LYS A 251 -8.29 4.87 -16.49
CA LYS A 251 -9.01 4.71 -17.75
C LYS A 251 -10.44 5.19 -17.59
N THR A 252 -10.95 5.84 -18.62
CA THR A 252 -12.39 6.08 -18.67
C THR A 252 -13.08 4.73 -18.73
N SER A 253 -14.35 4.68 -18.32
CA SER A 253 -15.19 3.49 -18.41
C SER A 253 -15.17 2.89 -19.82
N VAL A 254 -15.20 3.74 -20.86
CA VAL A 254 -15.09 3.35 -22.27
C VAL A 254 -13.72 2.76 -22.59
N GLN A 255 -12.63 3.40 -22.18
CA GLN A 255 -11.27 2.89 -22.41
C GLN A 255 -11.05 1.54 -21.70
N PHE A 256 -11.51 1.41 -20.46
CA PHE A 256 -11.43 0.17 -19.70
C PHE A 256 -12.21 -0.94 -20.40
N ALA A 257 -13.46 -0.67 -20.80
CA ALA A 257 -14.29 -1.65 -21.48
C ALA A 257 -13.68 -2.12 -22.81
N ASN A 258 -13.18 -1.20 -23.63
CA ASN A 258 -12.55 -1.51 -24.91
C ASN A 258 -11.23 -2.29 -24.75
N THR A 259 -10.52 -2.09 -23.63
CA THR A 259 -9.26 -2.78 -23.37
C THR A 259 -9.48 -4.17 -22.79
N TYR A 260 -10.42 -4.30 -21.86
CA TYR A 260 -10.47 -5.45 -20.96
C TYR A 260 -11.77 -6.25 -21.00
N LEU A 261 -12.87 -5.67 -21.47
CA LEU A 261 -14.21 -6.28 -21.38
C LEU A 261 -14.76 -6.73 -22.74
N THR A 262 -13.89 -6.85 -23.73
CA THR A 262 -14.22 -7.41 -25.05
C THR A 262 -14.30 -8.93 -24.98
N THR A 263 -14.99 -9.55 -25.93
CA THR A 263 -15.09 -11.03 -26.03
C THR A 263 -13.72 -11.70 -26.17
N ALA A 264 -12.75 -11.02 -26.78
CA ALA A 264 -11.39 -11.52 -26.92
C ALA A 264 -10.56 -11.38 -25.63
N ALA A 265 -10.73 -10.27 -24.89
CA ALA A 265 -9.95 -10.00 -23.69
C ALA A 265 -10.50 -10.68 -22.42
N ASP A 266 -11.83 -10.88 -22.35
CA ASP A 266 -12.50 -11.52 -21.22
C ASP A 266 -13.48 -12.63 -21.68
N PRO A 267 -12.98 -13.69 -22.34
CA PRO A 267 -13.83 -14.74 -22.89
C PRO A 267 -14.62 -15.51 -21.81
N LYS A 268 -14.17 -15.45 -20.54
CA LYS A 268 -14.79 -16.13 -19.40
C LYS A 268 -15.62 -15.19 -18.51
N GLY A 269 -15.69 -13.89 -18.82
CA GLY A 269 -16.40 -12.90 -17.98
C GLY A 269 -15.78 -12.66 -16.59
N LEU A 270 -14.55 -13.15 -16.35
CA LEU A 270 -13.90 -13.06 -15.05
C LEU A 270 -13.41 -11.63 -14.78
N ILE A 271 -12.96 -10.93 -15.82
CA ILE A 271 -12.50 -9.54 -15.68
C ILE A 271 -13.67 -8.64 -15.33
N ARG A 272 -14.78 -8.77 -16.06
CA ARG A 272 -16.03 -8.06 -15.77
C ARG A 272 -16.49 -8.33 -14.34
N LYS A 273 -16.52 -9.59 -13.91
CA LYS A 273 -16.94 -9.95 -12.56
C LYS A 273 -16.08 -9.28 -11.48
N LYS A 274 -14.75 -9.28 -11.63
CA LYS A 274 -13.86 -8.59 -10.67
C LYS A 274 -14.03 -7.07 -10.71
N TYR A 275 -14.15 -6.49 -11.90
CA TYR A 275 -14.43 -5.06 -12.08
C TYR A 275 -15.71 -4.64 -11.33
N ASP A 276 -16.81 -5.37 -11.53
CA ASP A 276 -18.10 -5.10 -10.89
C ASP A 276 -18.01 -5.26 -9.36
N MET A 277 -17.34 -6.31 -8.88
CA MET A 277 -17.11 -6.56 -7.45
C MET A 277 -16.34 -5.41 -6.80
N ILE A 278 -15.26 -4.94 -7.42
CA ILE A 278 -14.39 -3.90 -6.88
C ILE A 278 -15.13 -2.56 -6.88
N THR A 279 -15.63 -2.12 -8.04
CA THR A 279 -16.28 -0.80 -8.18
C THR A 279 -17.49 -0.67 -7.26
N SER A 280 -18.34 -1.70 -7.20
CA SER A 280 -19.55 -1.68 -6.36
C SER A 280 -19.22 -1.72 -4.87
N TYR A 281 -18.26 -2.56 -4.46
CA TYR A 281 -17.90 -2.71 -3.05
C TYR A 281 -17.29 -1.44 -2.48
N TYR A 282 -16.29 -0.86 -3.14
CA TYR A 282 -15.61 0.32 -2.60
C TYR A 282 -16.51 1.57 -2.62
N LYS A 283 -17.36 1.71 -3.64
CA LYS A 283 -18.37 2.77 -3.69
C LYS A 283 -19.35 2.66 -2.53
N THR A 284 -19.89 1.46 -2.28
CA THR A 284 -20.91 1.25 -1.23
C THR A 284 -20.32 1.30 0.18
N ARG A 285 -19.17 0.64 0.40
CA ARG A 285 -18.59 0.48 1.74
C ARG A 285 -17.82 1.69 2.23
N TYR A 286 -17.18 2.42 1.31
CA TYR A 286 -16.22 3.49 1.62
C TYR A 286 -16.52 4.82 0.93
N GLY A 287 -17.58 4.92 0.12
CA GLY A 287 -17.88 6.11 -0.68
C GLY A 287 -16.85 6.37 -1.78
N LEU A 288 -16.10 5.35 -2.19
CA LEU A 288 -14.99 5.44 -3.14
C LEU A 288 -15.46 5.04 -4.54
N ASP A 289 -15.83 6.03 -5.35
CA ASP A 289 -16.17 5.79 -6.76
C ASP A 289 -14.91 5.75 -7.63
N LEU A 290 -14.31 4.57 -7.71
CA LEU A 290 -13.07 4.35 -8.47
C LEU A 290 -13.22 4.70 -9.96
N GLN A 291 -14.37 4.41 -10.55
CA GLN A 291 -14.58 4.68 -11.97
C GLN A 291 -14.75 6.18 -12.23
N ALA A 292 -15.39 6.92 -11.32
CA ALA A 292 -15.44 8.37 -11.41
C ALA A 292 -14.04 9.00 -11.40
N MET A 293 -13.09 8.48 -10.61
CA MET A 293 -11.68 8.93 -10.65
C MET A 293 -11.03 8.69 -12.02
N GLY A 294 -11.36 7.57 -12.66
CA GLY A 294 -10.90 7.24 -14.00
C GLY A 294 -11.57 8.08 -15.09
N ASP A 295 -12.82 8.51 -14.89
CA ASP A 295 -13.55 9.35 -15.85
C ASP A 295 -13.22 10.85 -15.72
N ALA A 296 -12.77 11.30 -14.54
CA ALA A 296 -12.43 12.70 -14.24
C ALA A 296 -11.05 13.17 -14.78
N GLN A 297 -10.49 12.44 -15.74
CA GLN A 297 -9.11 12.58 -16.20
C GLN A 297 -8.93 13.50 -17.40
#